data_AF-A0A6V8LHF5-F1
#
_entry.id   AF-A0A6V8LHF5-F1
#
_cell.length_a   1.000
_cell.length_b   1.000
_cell.length_c   1.000
_cell.angle_alpha   90.00
_cell.angle_beta   90.00
_cell.angle_gamma   90.00
#
_symmetry.space_group_name_H-M   'P 1'
#
loop_
_entity.id
_entity.type
_entity.pdbx_description
1 polymer ?
#
loop_
_entity_poly.entity_id
_entity_poly.type
_entity_poly.pdbx_seq_one_letter_code
_entity_poly.pdbx_strand_id
1 'polypeptide(L)'
;MSNGRVEEMTSPNPNHMIEYCGDVLPHMLTTACGVDPDLALRIGQDILQRAEALASMPTRDQDVLIAPFVEEVFDHKPLDTSLDLKAKVTLVVRNSLLEQAHHIGQLTSGIIPATEYAAGPLSHFLAARRRNPVDYRGPNPFTALAARYPRAWACLDALTVAFADGGRQPLRLPIASIPGLPTGDELATAAPATHDETAMVFSAIDPRFDQHLMNLLGKATGGDFVACTSALSRYSRNSQKLHYTLEFLLAHHATILTTNYLIRPNDVWVRRGTLVKPNSSNPTAGIAQTRGLTGTHRKLAQTITVYHLTP
;
A
#
# COMPACT_ATOMS: atom_id res chain seq x y z
N MET A 1 -20.85 -47.00 -19.19
CA MET A 1 -20.08 -46.89 -17.94
C MET A 1 -19.66 -45.43 -17.80
N SER A 2 -20.09 -44.80 -16.72
CA SER A 2 -20.08 -43.36 -16.49
C SER A 2 -18.69 -42.82 -16.14
N ASN A 3 -18.33 -41.72 -16.80
CA ASN A 3 -17.51 -40.56 -16.39
C ASN A 3 -16.76 -40.58 -15.05
N GLY A 4 -15.54 -40.04 -15.09
CA GLY A 4 -15.08 -39.12 -14.03
C GLY A 4 -13.65 -39.31 -13.54
N ARG A 5 -12.64 -39.02 -14.38
CA ARG A 5 -11.39 -38.44 -13.83
C ARG A 5 -11.56 -36.92 -13.91
N VAL A 6 -12.20 -36.38 -12.87
CA VAL A 6 -12.04 -34.97 -12.53
C VAL A 6 -10.61 -34.84 -12.05
N GLU A 7 -9.83 -33.99 -12.70
CA GLU A 7 -8.52 -33.54 -12.21
C GLU A 7 -8.64 -33.20 -10.73
N GLU A 8 -7.81 -33.81 -9.89
CA GLU A 8 -7.62 -33.37 -8.51
C GLU A 8 -7.11 -31.93 -8.56
N MET A 9 -8.02 -30.96 -8.50
CA MET A 9 -7.68 -29.59 -8.12
C MET A 9 -7.01 -29.67 -6.75
N THR A 10 -5.68 -29.57 -6.73
CA THR A 10 -4.90 -29.54 -5.48
C THR A 10 -5.52 -28.51 -4.55
N SER A 11 -6.09 -28.97 -3.43
CA SER A 11 -6.76 -28.09 -2.49
C SER A 11 -5.79 -27.04 -1.96
N PRO A 12 -6.25 -25.79 -1.70
CA PRO A 12 -5.39 -24.76 -1.12
C PRO A 12 -4.72 -25.24 0.17
N ASN A 13 -3.39 -25.18 0.23
CA ASN A 13 -2.59 -25.66 1.33
C ASN A 13 -2.00 -24.46 2.08
N PRO A 14 -2.49 -24.13 3.30
CA PRO A 14 -1.97 -23.00 4.05
C PRO A 14 -0.51 -23.21 4.50
N ASN A 15 -0.02 -24.45 4.52
CA ASN A 15 1.34 -24.75 4.95
C ASN A 15 2.39 -24.15 4.01
N HIS A 16 2.06 -23.87 2.74
CA HIS A 16 3.00 -23.20 1.83
C HIS A 16 3.45 -21.83 2.37
N MET A 17 2.54 -21.06 2.99
CA MET A 17 2.90 -19.76 3.58
C MET A 17 3.68 -19.90 4.88
N ILE A 18 3.35 -20.93 5.68
CA ILE A 18 4.05 -21.23 6.93
C ILE A 18 5.49 -21.66 6.63
N GLU A 19 5.68 -22.57 5.68
CA GLU A 19 7.00 -23.03 5.22
C GLU A 19 7.77 -21.89 4.56
N TYR A 20 7.11 -21.09 3.71
CA TYR A 20 7.73 -19.92 3.11
C TYR A 20 8.30 -18.97 4.17
N CYS A 21 7.51 -18.65 5.20
CA CYS A 21 7.92 -17.70 6.24
C CYS A 21 8.89 -18.31 7.27
N GLY A 22 8.77 -19.60 7.57
CA GLY A 22 9.55 -20.27 8.59
C GLY A 22 10.90 -20.80 8.12
N ASP A 23 11.03 -21.09 6.82
CA ASP A 23 12.21 -21.77 6.27
C ASP A 23 12.72 -21.08 4.98
N VAL A 24 11.91 -21.04 3.93
CA VAL A 24 12.37 -20.60 2.59
C VAL A 24 12.88 -19.15 2.60
N LEU A 25 12.09 -18.22 3.14
CA LEU A 25 12.46 -16.81 3.21
C LEU A 25 13.65 -16.59 4.16
N PRO A 26 13.65 -17.08 5.42
CA PRO A 26 14.83 -16.98 6.28
C PRO A 26 16.11 -17.56 5.65
N HIS A 27 16.02 -18.72 5.01
CA HIS A 27 17.15 -19.32 4.31
C HIS A 27 17.64 -18.45 3.14
N MET A 28 16.74 -17.92 2.33
CA MET A 28 17.10 -17.02 1.23
C MET A 28 17.76 -15.73 1.74
N LEU A 29 17.23 -15.13 2.80
CA LEU A 29 17.78 -13.89 3.36
C LEU A 29 19.18 -14.10 3.97
N THR A 30 19.38 -15.21 4.67
CA THR A 30 20.68 -15.55 5.27
C THR A 30 21.72 -15.91 4.22
N THR A 31 21.40 -16.87 3.34
CA THR A 31 22.38 -17.43 2.39
C THR A 31 22.68 -16.52 1.22
N ALA A 32 21.66 -15.87 0.64
CA ALA A 32 21.82 -15.08 -0.57
C ALA A 32 22.03 -13.58 -0.28
N CYS A 33 21.57 -13.09 0.87
CA CYS A 33 21.60 -11.66 1.19
C CYS A 33 22.47 -11.31 2.40
N GLY A 34 23.04 -12.30 3.10
CA GLY A 34 23.92 -12.08 4.25
C GLY A 34 23.20 -11.47 5.46
N VAL A 35 21.87 -11.59 5.53
CA VAL A 35 21.09 -11.12 6.68
C VAL A 35 21.39 -12.01 7.88
N ASP A 36 21.50 -11.39 9.06
CA ASP A 36 21.60 -12.11 10.33
C ASP A 36 20.48 -13.16 10.50
N PRO A 37 20.77 -14.41 10.90
CA PRO A 37 19.76 -15.47 11.01
C PRO A 37 18.60 -15.14 11.94
N ASP A 38 18.85 -14.50 13.08
CA ASP A 38 17.78 -14.16 14.04
C ASP A 38 16.88 -13.07 13.46
N LEU A 39 17.45 -12.08 12.76
CA LEU A 39 16.69 -11.10 12.01
C LEU A 39 15.87 -11.74 10.87
N ALA A 40 16.46 -12.63 10.09
CA ALA A 40 15.79 -13.30 8.98
C ALA A 40 14.58 -14.12 9.45
N LEU A 41 14.71 -14.83 10.57
CA LEU A 41 13.59 -15.56 11.19
C LEU A 41 12.49 -14.60 11.69
N ARG A 42 12.86 -13.50 12.34
CA ARG A 42 11.89 -12.48 12.79
C ARG A 42 11.15 -11.81 11.63
N ILE A 43 11.82 -11.58 10.50
CA ILE A 43 11.17 -11.07 9.28
C ILE A 43 10.11 -12.07 8.79
N GLY A 44 10.46 -13.35 8.71
CA GLY A 44 9.50 -14.40 8.34
C GLY A 44 8.29 -14.45 9.27
N GLN A 45 8.51 -14.41 10.58
CA GLN A 45 7.44 -14.38 11.58
C GLN A 45 6.53 -13.15 11.46
N ASP A 46 7.08 -11.95 11.26
CA ASP A 46 6.29 -10.73 11.07
C ASP A 46 5.42 -10.80 9.81
N ILE A 47 5.97 -11.33 8.70
CA ILE A 47 5.22 -11.55 7.45
C ILE A 47 4.08 -12.55 7.67
N LEU A 48 4.33 -13.67 8.36
CA LEU A 48 3.29 -14.67 8.64
C LEU A 48 2.18 -14.08 9.52
N GLN A 49 2.51 -13.33 10.57
CA GLN A 49 1.53 -12.66 11.43
C GLN A 49 0.66 -11.69 10.63
N ARG A 50 1.25 -10.94 9.69
CA ARG A 50 0.50 -10.04 8.81
C ARG A 50 -0.39 -10.79 7.81
N ALA A 51 0.06 -11.94 7.31
CA ALA A 51 -0.75 -12.80 6.46
C ALA A 51 -1.98 -13.34 7.22
N GLU A 52 -1.78 -13.77 8.47
CA GLU A 52 -2.86 -14.20 9.37
C GLU A 52 -3.83 -13.06 9.69
N ALA A 53 -3.28 -11.90 10.06
CA ALA A 53 -4.04 -10.69 10.35
C ALA A 53 -4.90 -10.24 9.16
N LEU A 54 -4.37 -10.31 7.93
CA LEU A 54 -5.11 -10.02 6.71
C LEU A 54 -6.17 -11.09 6.45
N ALA A 55 -5.83 -12.36 6.62
CA ALA A 55 -6.74 -13.49 6.37
C ALA A 55 -7.94 -13.50 7.32
N SER A 56 -7.81 -12.96 8.54
CA SER A 56 -8.92 -12.80 9.47
C SER A 56 -9.88 -11.66 9.13
N MET A 57 -9.51 -10.77 8.19
CA MET A 57 -10.36 -9.65 7.79
C MET A 57 -11.44 -10.11 6.78
N PRO A 58 -12.64 -9.52 6.82
CA PRO A 58 -13.63 -9.66 5.75
C PRO A 58 -13.02 -9.35 4.38
N THR A 59 -13.44 -10.07 3.33
CA THR A 59 -12.88 -9.85 1.97
C THR A 59 -13.00 -8.40 1.51
N ARG A 60 -14.14 -7.76 1.82
CA ARG A 60 -14.34 -6.35 1.50
C ARG A 60 -13.30 -5.44 2.17
N ASP A 61 -13.00 -5.69 3.43
CA ASP A 61 -11.99 -4.93 4.18
C ASP A 61 -10.59 -5.16 3.61
N GLN A 62 -10.29 -6.38 3.15
CA GLN A 62 -9.04 -6.65 2.43
C GLN A 62 -8.93 -5.79 1.17
N ASP A 63 -9.99 -5.64 0.39
CA ASP A 63 -10.01 -4.80 -0.82
C ASP A 63 -9.71 -3.33 -0.48
N VAL A 64 -10.30 -2.81 0.61
CA VAL A 64 -10.04 -1.45 1.11
C VAL A 64 -8.57 -1.28 1.49
N LEU A 65 -8.01 -2.25 2.22
CA LEU A 65 -6.62 -2.19 2.69
C LEU A 65 -5.61 -2.20 1.55
N ILE A 66 -5.92 -2.87 0.43
CA ILE A 66 -5.00 -2.96 -0.71
C ILE A 66 -5.13 -1.83 -1.72
N ALA A 67 -6.22 -1.06 -1.69
CA ALA A 67 -6.48 0.02 -2.64
C ALA A 67 -5.30 1.01 -2.84
N PRO A 68 -4.55 1.40 -1.79
CA PRO A 68 -3.39 2.27 -1.93
C PRO A 68 -2.22 1.66 -2.70
N PHE A 69 -2.11 0.33 -2.73
CA PHE A 69 -0.98 -0.38 -3.32
C PHE A 69 -1.23 -0.78 -4.77
N VAL A 70 -2.49 -0.77 -5.23
CA VAL A 70 -2.83 -1.14 -6.62
C VAL A 70 -2.07 -0.31 -7.66
N GLU A 71 -1.81 0.98 -7.39
CA GLU A 71 -1.03 1.84 -8.31
C GLU A 71 0.42 1.39 -8.47
N GLU A 72 0.99 0.78 -7.43
CA GLU A 72 2.40 0.43 -7.37
C GLU A 72 2.67 -0.92 -8.03
N VAL A 73 1.75 -1.87 -7.89
CA VAL A 73 2.07 -3.30 -8.04
C VAL A 73 1.74 -3.89 -9.41
N PHE A 74 1.18 -3.11 -10.34
CA PHE A 74 0.63 -3.70 -11.56
C PHE A 74 1.68 -4.36 -12.47
N ASP A 75 2.94 -3.91 -12.40
CA ASP A 75 4.07 -4.50 -13.13
C ASP A 75 4.96 -5.40 -12.25
N HIS A 76 4.57 -5.62 -10.99
CA HIS A 76 5.26 -6.60 -10.14
C HIS A 76 5.09 -8.01 -10.72
N LYS A 77 6.13 -8.82 -10.56
CA LYS A 77 6.08 -10.24 -10.89
C LYS A 77 5.42 -11.05 -9.75
N PRO A 78 4.84 -12.22 -10.04
CA PRO A 78 4.66 -12.83 -11.36
C PRO A 78 3.64 -12.07 -12.23
N LEU A 79 3.89 -11.96 -13.53
CA LEU A 79 3.08 -11.08 -14.40
C LEU A 79 1.63 -11.57 -14.57
N ASP A 80 1.43 -12.87 -14.56
CA ASP A 80 0.16 -13.60 -14.67
C ASP A 80 -0.68 -13.57 -13.38
N THR A 81 -0.12 -13.06 -12.28
CA THR A 81 -0.83 -12.92 -11.02
C THR A 81 -1.81 -11.74 -11.05
N SER A 82 -2.96 -11.87 -10.38
CA SER A 82 -3.95 -10.78 -10.29
C SER A 82 -3.40 -9.56 -9.54
N LEU A 83 -3.87 -8.35 -9.91
CA LEU A 83 -3.52 -7.11 -9.21
C LEU A 83 -3.86 -7.17 -7.72
N ASP A 84 -5.01 -7.76 -7.40
CA ASP A 84 -5.46 -8.00 -6.02
C ASP A 84 -4.40 -8.75 -5.22
N LEU A 85 -3.92 -9.89 -5.72
CA LEU A 85 -2.94 -10.70 -5.01
C LEU A 85 -1.59 -9.98 -4.91
N LYS A 86 -1.13 -9.29 -5.96
CA LYS A 86 0.11 -8.49 -5.89
C LYS A 86 0.03 -7.38 -4.84
N ALA A 87 -1.14 -6.75 -4.70
CA ALA A 87 -1.37 -5.70 -3.72
C ALA A 87 -1.44 -6.29 -2.30
N LYS A 88 -2.07 -7.46 -2.11
CA LYS A 88 -2.06 -8.21 -0.84
C LYS A 88 -0.65 -8.64 -0.43
N VAL A 89 0.14 -9.14 -1.37
CA VAL A 89 1.57 -9.45 -1.15
C VAL A 89 2.31 -8.19 -0.69
N THR A 90 2.09 -7.06 -1.34
CA THR A 90 2.76 -5.79 -0.96
C THR A 90 2.35 -5.34 0.44
N LEU A 91 1.05 -5.42 0.76
CA LEU A 91 0.53 -5.12 2.10
C LEU A 91 1.09 -6.04 3.20
N VAL A 92 1.38 -7.30 2.90
CA VAL A 92 1.86 -8.29 3.89
C VAL A 92 3.38 -8.30 3.99
N VAL A 93 4.09 -8.21 2.86
CA VAL A 93 5.54 -8.37 2.75
C VAL A 93 6.28 -7.04 2.77
N ARG A 94 5.81 -6.03 2.02
CA ARG A 94 6.47 -4.70 1.93
C ARG A 94 6.03 -3.73 3.03
N ASN A 95 4.98 -4.08 3.78
CA ASN A 95 4.69 -3.49 5.08
C ASN A 95 5.05 -4.53 6.14
N SER A 96 6.34 -4.87 6.27
CA SER A 96 6.86 -5.81 7.28
C SER A 96 8.28 -5.43 7.68
N LEU A 97 8.86 -6.11 8.67
CA LEU A 97 10.27 -5.95 9.06
C LEU A 97 11.25 -6.10 7.89
N LEU A 98 10.87 -6.78 6.81
CA LEU A 98 11.67 -6.86 5.57
C LEU A 98 11.98 -5.47 5.01
N GLU A 99 10.99 -4.57 5.01
CA GLU A 99 11.13 -3.20 4.52
C GLU A 99 12.05 -2.39 5.45
N GLN A 100 11.94 -2.58 6.76
CA GLN A 100 12.81 -1.91 7.73
C GLN A 100 14.26 -2.38 7.54
N ALA A 101 14.50 -3.68 7.42
CA ALA A 101 15.82 -4.25 7.20
C ALA A 101 16.47 -3.72 5.90
N HIS A 102 15.67 -3.57 4.85
CA HIS A 102 16.12 -2.93 3.61
C HIS A 102 16.49 -1.47 3.81
N HIS A 103 15.62 -0.71 4.48
CA HIS A 103 15.84 0.71 4.73
C HIS A 103 17.14 0.99 5.51
N ILE A 104 17.45 0.19 6.53
CA ILE A 104 18.66 0.37 7.36
C ILE A 104 19.91 -0.31 6.78
N GLY A 105 19.84 -0.80 5.54
CA GLY A 105 20.98 -1.39 4.83
C GLY A 105 21.35 -2.81 5.27
N GLN A 106 20.58 -3.45 6.15
CA GLN A 106 20.76 -4.85 6.54
C GLN A 106 20.31 -5.82 5.43
N LEU A 107 19.51 -5.36 4.47
CA LEU A 107 19.11 -6.08 3.28
C LEU A 107 19.40 -5.23 2.04
N THR A 108 20.50 -5.50 1.34
CA THR A 108 20.91 -4.75 0.14
C THR A 108 20.25 -5.28 -1.14
N SER A 109 19.94 -6.58 -1.17
CA SER A 109 19.27 -7.28 -2.27
C SER A 109 18.19 -8.21 -1.72
N GLY A 110 17.37 -8.83 -2.57
CA GLY A 110 16.44 -9.88 -2.12
C GLY A 110 15.01 -9.43 -1.82
N ILE A 111 14.76 -8.12 -1.70
CA ILE A 111 13.41 -7.62 -1.46
C ILE A 111 12.45 -7.91 -2.62
N ILE A 112 12.94 -7.87 -3.87
CA ILE A 112 12.18 -8.22 -5.07
C ILE A 112 11.83 -9.72 -5.08
N PRO A 113 12.79 -10.66 -5.02
CA PRO A 113 12.45 -12.09 -5.01
C PRO A 113 11.62 -12.48 -3.78
N ALA A 114 11.85 -11.89 -2.60
CA ALA A 114 10.99 -12.11 -1.42
C ALA A 114 9.54 -11.68 -1.64
N THR A 115 9.32 -10.64 -2.45
CA THR A 115 7.96 -10.19 -2.78
C THR A 115 7.36 -11.09 -3.87
N GLU A 116 8.13 -11.39 -4.92
CA GLU A 116 7.69 -12.22 -6.05
C GLU A 116 7.32 -13.65 -5.61
N TYR A 117 8.17 -14.31 -4.82
CA TYR A 117 7.94 -15.70 -4.39
C TYR A 117 6.83 -15.83 -3.35
N ALA A 118 6.45 -14.75 -2.65
CA ALA A 118 5.36 -14.79 -1.68
C ALA A 118 3.96 -14.94 -2.32
N ALA A 119 3.82 -14.64 -3.62
CA ALA A 119 2.51 -14.64 -4.29
C ALA A 119 1.80 -16.00 -4.24
N GLY A 120 2.49 -17.07 -4.62
CA GLY A 120 1.96 -18.44 -4.58
C GLY A 120 1.55 -18.87 -3.16
N PRO A 121 2.47 -18.87 -2.19
CA PRO A 121 2.19 -19.20 -0.80
C PRO A 121 1.02 -18.40 -0.21
N LEU A 122 1.00 -17.07 -0.39
CA LEU A 122 -0.06 -16.22 0.13
C LEU A 122 -1.42 -16.53 -0.53
N SER A 123 -1.44 -16.84 -1.83
CA SER A 123 -2.66 -17.25 -2.54
C SER A 123 -3.29 -18.50 -1.92
N HIS A 124 -2.49 -19.57 -1.73
CA HIS A 124 -2.95 -20.81 -1.10
C HIS A 124 -3.42 -20.56 0.33
N PHE A 125 -2.69 -19.73 1.08
CA PHE A 125 -3.04 -19.38 2.45
C PHE A 125 -4.40 -18.67 2.52
N LEU A 126 -4.59 -17.57 1.78
CA LEU A 126 -5.85 -16.82 1.78
C LEU A 126 -7.02 -17.64 1.26
N ALA A 127 -6.81 -18.51 0.27
CA ALA A 127 -7.84 -19.42 -0.23
C ALA A 127 -8.21 -20.48 0.80
N ALA A 128 -7.24 -21.05 1.53
CA ALA A 128 -7.49 -22.00 2.60
C ALA A 128 -8.23 -21.35 3.78
N ARG A 129 -7.83 -20.14 4.19
CA ARG A 129 -8.45 -19.39 5.30
C ARG A 129 -9.86 -18.90 5.00
N ARG A 130 -10.19 -18.66 3.73
CA ARG A 130 -11.58 -18.42 3.32
C ARG A 130 -12.49 -19.63 3.54
N ARG A 131 -11.96 -20.86 3.37
CA ARG A 131 -12.71 -22.10 3.61
C ARG A 131 -12.74 -22.47 5.09
N ASN A 132 -11.64 -22.21 5.80
CA ASN A 132 -11.46 -22.51 7.21
C ASN A 132 -10.92 -21.26 7.93
N PRO A 133 -11.82 -20.35 8.36
CA PRO A 133 -11.44 -19.11 9.03
C PRO A 133 -10.58 -19.36 10.27
N VAL A 134 -9.62 -18.48 10.51
CA VAL A 134 -8.79 -18.50 11.72
C VAL A 134 -9.29 -17.45 12.69
N ASP A 135 -9.44 -17.84 13.96
CA ASP A 135 -9.62 -16.92 15.08
C ASP A 135 -8.25 -16.31 15.45
N TYR A 136 -7.84 -15.29 14.70
CA TYR A 136 -6.56 -14.63 14.92
C TYR A 136 -6.64 -13.70 16.14
N ARG A 137 -5.87 -14.03 17.19
CA ARG A 137 -5.82 -13.27 18.45
C ARG A 137 -4.52 -12.49 18.67
N GLY A 138 -3.63 -12.47 17.68
CA GLY A 138 -2.39 -11.72 17.75
C GLY A 138 -2.58 -10.22 17.48
N PRO A 139 -1.50 -9.42 17.58
CA PRO A 139 -1.53 -8.01 17.20
C PRO A 139 -1.91 -7.87 15.72
N ASN A 140 -3.03 -7.22 15.43
CA ASN A 140 -3.48 -7.00 14.07
C ASN A 140 -3.29 -5.52 13.68
N PRO A 141 -2.35 -5.17 12.79
CA PRO A 141 -2.12 -3.78 12.39
C PRO A 141 -3.23 -3.20 11.51
N PHE A 142 -4.19 -4.03 11.10
CA PHE A 142 -5.28 -3.66 10.18
C PHE A 142 -6.64 -3.51 10.88
N THR A 143 -6.76 -3.89 12.14
CA THR A 143 -8.02 -3.76 12.90
C THR A 143 -8.28 -2.31 13.29
N ALA A 144 -9.56 -1.99 13.50
CA ALA A 144 -10.05 -0.69 13.94
C ALA A 144 -9.71 0.51 13.02
N LEU A 145 -9.04 0.31 11.87
CA LEU A 145 -8.73 1.38 10.92
C LEU A 145 -9.99 2.09 10.42
N ALA A 146 -11.05 1.34 10.13
CA ALA A 146 -12.35 1.90 9.73
C ALA A 146 -12.96 2.81 10.80
N ALA A 147 -12.88 2.40 12.07
CA ALA A 147 -13.43 3.15 13.19
C ALA A 147 -12.57 4.38 13.54
N ARG A 148 -11.24 4.24 13.46
CA ARG A 148 -10.28 5.29 13.81
C ARG A 148 -10.12 6.35 12.71
N TYR A 149 -10.23 5.94 11.45
CA TYR A 149 -10.02 6.77 10.26
C TYR A 149 -11.19 6.63 9.27
N PRO A 150 -12.41 7.04 9.66
CA PRO A 150 -13.62 6.75 8.89
C PRO A 150 -13.66 7.46 7.52
N ARG A 151 -13.04 8.63 7.37
CA ARG A 151 -12.96 9.33 6.07
C ARG A 151 -11.97 8.66 5.15
N ALA A 152 -10.80 8.30 5.66
CA ALA A 152 -9.82 7.52 4.91
C ALA A 152 -10.42 6.19 4.44
N TRP A 153 -11.11 5.48 5.34
CA TRP A 153 -11.77 4.21 5.01
C TRP A 153 -12.82 4.37 3.92
N ALA A 154 -13.75 5.32 4.07
CA ALA A 154 -14.78 5.58 3.06
C ALA A 154 -14.19 5.96 1.69
N CYS A 155 -13.10 6.73 1.69
CA CYS A 155 -12.38 7.08 0.47
C CYS A 155 -11.78 5.85 -0.22
N LEU A 156 -11.04 5.02 0.54
CA LEU A 156 -10.42 3.81 -0.01
C LEU A 156 -11.47 2.80 -0.48
N ASP A 157 -12.58 2.67 0.26
CA ASP A 157 -13.74 1.86 -0.14
C ASP A 157 -14.34 2.33 -1.45
N ALA A 158 -14.52 3.65 -1.65
CA ALA A 158 -14.97 4.19 -2.93
C ALA A 158 -13.98 3.93 -4.08
N LEU A 159 -12.66 3.94 -3.81
CA LEU A 159 -11.65 3.59 -4.82
C LEU A 159 -11.78 2.13 -5.26
N THR A 160 -12.07 1.19 -4.34
CA THR A 160 -12.25 -0.22 -4.72
C THR A 160 -13.38 -0.42 -5.73
N VAL A 161 -14.46 0.35 -5.63
CA VAL A 161 -15.58 0.32 -6.59
C VAL A 161 -15.15 0.90 -7.93
N ALA A 162 -14.30 1.92 -7.91
CA ALA A 162 -13.81 2.57 -9.11
C ALA A 162 -12.80 1.72 -9.90
N PHE A 163 -12.16 0.70 -9.31
CA PHE A 163 -11.10 -0.07 -9.99
C PHE A 163 -11.55 -0.89 -11.19
N ALA A 164 -12.76 -1.46 -11.15
CA ALA A 164 -13.21 -2.37 -12.20
C ALA A 164 -13.26 -1.67 -13.57
N ASP A 165 -13.81 -0.45 -13.61
CA ASP A 165 -14.08 0.26 -14.87
C ASP A 165 -13.28 1.58 -15.01
N GLY A 166 -12.66 2.04 -13.93
CA GLY A 166 -12.13 3.38 -13.81
C GLY A 166 -13.21 4.48 -13.90
N GLY A 167 -12.75 5.73 -13.86
CA GLY A 167 -13.60 6.91 -13.85
C GLY A 167 -14.05 7.31 -12.44
N ARG A 168 -15.14 8.07 -12.39
CA ARG A 168 -15.63 8.73 -11.17
C ARG A 168 -16.51 7.81 -10.35
N GLN A 169 -16.31 7.82 -9.04
CA GLN A 169 -17.26 7.33 -8.05
C GLN A 169 -17.60 8.44 -7.05
N PRO A 170 -18.90 8.62 -6.70
CA PRO A 170 -19.27 9.58 -5.66
C PRO A 170 -18.69 9.14 -4.32
N LEU A 171 -18.28 10.12 -3.50
CA LEU A 171 -17.80 9.90 -2.15
C LEU A 171 -18.61 10.76 -1.20
N ARG A 172 -19.12 10.14 -0.14
CA ARG A 172 -19.71 10.86 0.99
C ARG A 172 -18.86 10.59 2.22
N LEU A 173 -18.09 11.59 2.62
CA LEU A 173 -17.26 11.50 3.82
C LEU A 173 -18.13 11.41 5.08
N PRO A 174 -17.85 10.44 5.98
CA PRO A 174 -18.45 10.40 7.30
C PRO A 174 -18.10 11.65 8.12
N ILE A 175 -19.00 12.04 9.01
CA ILE A 175 -18.73 13.07 10.02
C ILE A 175 -17.88 12.44 11.12
N ALA A 176 -16.72 13.00 11.39
CA ALA A 176 -15.80 12.59 12.45
C ALA A 176 -14.97 13.78 12.93
N SER A 177 -14.29 13.65 14.07
CA SER A 177 -13.39 14.68 14.60
C SER A 177 -12.23 14.95 13.65
N ILE A 178 -11.84 16.21 13.49
CA ILE A 178 -10.67 16.58 12.67
C ILE A 178 -9.40 16.17 13.45
N PRO A 179 -8.50 15.36 12.88
CA PRO A 179 -7.26 15.01 13.55
C PRO A 179 -6.35 16.24 13.70
N GLY A 180 -5.74 16.43 14.88
CA GLY A 180 -4.69 17.44 15.06
C GLY A 180 -3.36 16.94 14.53
N LEU A 181 -2.44 17.84 14.14
CA LEU A 181 -1.12 17.50 13.61
C LEU A 181 -0.33 16.62 14.61
N PRO A 182 0.46 15.64 14.13
CA PRO A 182 1.32 14.83 15.00
C PRO A 182 2.36 15.67 15.75
N THR A 183 2.69 15.30 16.98
CA THR A 183 3.65 16.05 17.82
C THR A 183 4.55 15.14 18.66
N GLY A 184 5.66 15.69 19.18
CA GLY A 184 6.52 14.99 20.14
C GLY A 184 7.08 13.67 19.58
N ASP A 185 6.82 12.57 20.29
CA ASP A 185 7.33 11.23 19.97
C ASP A 185 6.74 10.64 18.67
N GLU A 186 5.69 11.27 18.12
CA GLU A 186 5.15 10.91 16.80
C GLU A 186 6.02 11.44 15.66
N LEU A 187 7.02 12.28 15.93
CA LEU A 187 7.91 12.87 14.93
C LEU A 187 9.23 12.11 14.85
N ALA A 188 9.81 12.08 13.65
CA ALA A 188 11.12 11.51 13.40
C ALA A 188 11.90 12.34 12.39
N THR A 189 13.21 12.42 12.58
CA THR A 189 14.10 13.05 11.60
C THR A 189 14.47 12.00 10.55
N ALA A 190 14.16 12.27 9.29
CA ALA A 190 14.65 11.44 8.18
C ALA A 190 16.18 11.55 8.07
N ALA A 191 16.83 10.49 7.62
CA ALA A 191 18.27 10.48 7.39
C ALA A 191 18.57 10.87 5.92
N PRO A 192 19.73 11.48 5.63
CA PRO A 192 20.21 11.64 4.26
C PRO A 192 20.36 10.27 3.59
N ALA A 193 20.13 10.18 2.27
CA ALA A 193 20.38 8.97 1.52
C ALA A 193 21.88 8.68 1.47
N THR A 194 22.26 7.41 1.57
CA THR A 194 23.65 6.94 1.52
C THR A 194 24.38 7.30 0.22
N HIS A 195 23.65 7.65 -0.85
CA HIS A 195 24.21 7.94 -2.17
C HIS A 195 23.81 9.32 -2.71
N ASP A 196 23.04 10.11 -1.95
CA ASP A 196 22.61 11.45 -2.31
C ASP A 196 22.24 12.23 -1.04
N GLU A 197 23.15 13.09 -0.58
CA GLU A 197 22.95 13.90 0.63
C GLU A 197 21.79 14.90 0.50
N THR A 198 21.31 15.15 -0.72
CA THR A 198 20.15 16.02 -0.98
C THR A 198 18.82 15.27 -0.92
N ALA A 199 18.86 13.94 -1.01
CA ALA A 199 17.68 13.09 -0.89
C ALA A 199 17.54 12.61 0.56
N MET A 200 16.37 12.83 1.17
CA MET A 200 16.06 12.29 2.49
C MET A 200 15.36 10.93 2.33
N VAL A 201 15.84 9.91 3.06
CA VAL A 201 15.21 8.58 3.07
C VAL A 201 14.56 8.35 4.42
N PHE A 202 13.27 8.05 4.39
CA PHE A 202 12.50 7.66 5.56
C PHE A 202 11.94 6.25 5.37
N SER A 203 11.97 5.42 6.42
CA SER A 203 11.40 4.08 6.36
C SER A 203 9.93 4.15 6.00
N ALA A 204 9.53 3.39 4.97
CA ALA A 204 8.16 3.36 4.52
C ALA A 204 7.21 2.72 5.55
N ILE A 205 7.72 2.04 6.58
CA ILE A 205 6.91 1.38 7.62
C ILE A 205 7.04 1.99 9.01
N ASP A 206 7.92 2.98 9.19
CA ASP A 206 8.05 3.69 10.48
C ASP A 206 6.72 4.40 10.81
N PRO A 207 6.16 4.17 12.01
CA PRO A 207 4.87 4.74 12.40
C PRO A 207 4.92 6.27 12.59
N ARG A 208 6.11 6.86 12.73
CA ARG A 208 6.31 8.30 12.97
C ARG A 208 6.29 9.11 11.69
N PHE A 209 6.18 10.42 11.83
CA PHE A 209 6.07 11.39 10.75
C PHE A 209 7.39 12.15 10.56
N ASP A 210 7.85 12.21 9.32
CA ASP A 210 9.04 13.01 8.97
C ASP A 210 8.66 14.46 8.67
N GLN A 211 9.66 15.33 8.60
CA GLN A 211 9.44 16.76 8.37
C GLN A 211 8.75 17.03 7.02
N HIS A 212 9.01 16.21 5.99
CA HIS A 212 8.40 16.39 4.68
C HIS A 212 6.89 16.14 4.75
N LEU A 213 6.47 15.03 5.34
CA LEU A 213 5.05 14.73 5.52
C LEU A 213 4.38 15.74 6.47
N MET A 214 5.05 16.16 7.53
CA MET A 214 4.53 17.20 8.43
C MET A 214 4.30 18.53 7.71
N ASN A 215 5.23 18.95 6.85
CA ASN A 215 5.06 20.15 6.04
C ASN A 215 3.89 20.02 5.06
N LEU A 216 3.69 18.83 4.47
CA LEU A 216 2.54 18.54 3.60
C LEU A 216 1.21 18.63 4.37
N LEU A 217 1.12 18.02 5.55
CA LEU A 217 -0.07 18.09 6.39
C LEU A 217 -0.34 19.52 6.86
N GLY A 218 0.71 20.26 7.26
CA GLY A 218 0.59 21.66 7.66
C GLY A 218 -0.02 22.54 6.57
N LYS A 219 0.38 22.35 5.30
CA LYS A 219 -0.21 23.09 4.15
C LYS A 219 -1.70 22.83 3.97
N ALA A 220 -2.17 21.62 4.23
CA ALA A 220 -3.59 21.27 4.10
C ALA A 220 -4.47 22.08 5.06
N THR A 221 -3.95 22.51 6.21
CA THR A 221 -4.71 23.31 7.18
C THR A 221 -5.10 24.70 6.66
N GLY A 222 -4.42 25.21 5.64
CA GLY A 222 -4.68 26.52 5.04
C GLY A 222 -5.87 26.57 4.06
N GLY A 223 -6.48 25.42 3.75
CA GLY A 223 -7.55 25.31 2.75
C GLY A 223 -7.02 25.23 1.31
N ASP A 224 -7.88 24.78 0.38
CA ASP A 224 -7.63 24.68 -1.07
C ASP A 224 -6.25 24.11 -1.47
N PHE A 225 -5.86 23.02 -0.81
CA PHE A 225 -4.57 22.35 -1.03
C PHE A 225 -4.71 21.12 -1.96
N VAL A 226 -3.79 20.98 -2.91
CA VAL A 226 -3.64 19.78 -3.75
C VAL A 226 -2.37 19.03 -3.34
N ALA A 227 -2.53 17.90 -2.67
CA ALA A 227 -1.45 17.00 -2.30
C ALA A 227 -1.11 16.08 -3.48
N CYS A 228 0.02 16.35 -4.14
CA CYS A 228 0.52 15.55 -5.25
C CYS A 228 1.52 14.51 -4.78
N THR A 229 1.35 13.26 -5.20
CA THR A 229 2.32 12.18 -4.98
C THR A 229 2.30 11.19 -6.15
N SER A 230 3.27 10.29 -6.29
CA SER A 230 3.25 9.34 -7.41
C SER A 230 2.20 8.24 -7.23
N ALA A 231 2.00 7.79 -5.99
CA ALA A 231 1.02 6.77 -5.58
C ALA A 231 0.68 6.94 -4.09
N LEU A 232 -0.48 6.47 -3.63
CA LEU A 232 -0.87 6.59 -2.22
C LEU A 232 0.11 5.89 -1.26
N SER A 233 0.68 4.75 -1.64
CA SER A 233 1.68 4.02 -0.84
C SER A 233 2.96 4.83 -0.55
N ARG A 234 3.17 5.96 -1.23
CA ARG A 234 4.28 6.89 -0.96
C ARG A 234 4.10 7.76 0.27
N TYR A 235 2.88 7.89 0.79
CA TYR A 235 2.69 8.53 2.10
C TYR A 235 3.20 7.63 3.23
N SER A 236 2.89 6.34 3.13
CA SER A 236 3.44 5.29 3.98
C SER A 236 2.99 3.93 3.46
N ARG A 237 3.81 2.90 3.66
CA ARG A 237 3.38 1.50 3.60
C ARG A 237 2.80 1.04 4.93
N ASN A 238 3.08 1.71 6.05
CA ASN A 238 2.41 1.48 7.33
C ASN A 238 0.94 1.91 7.25
N SER A 239 0.01 0.95 7.39
CA SER A 239 -1.43 1.18 7.24
C SER A 239 -1.97 2.24 8.19
N GLN A 240 -1.51 2.32 9.43
CA GLN A 240 -2.00 3.33 10.39
C GLN A 240 -1.58 4.73 9.99
N LYS A 241 -0.29 4.93 9.68
CA LYS A 241 0.23 6.22 9.22
C LYS A 241 -0.39 6.66 7.90
N LEU A 242 -0.59 5.72 6.96
CA LEU A 242 -1.26 5.97 5.69
C LEU A 242 -2.71 6.42 5.90
N HIS A 243 -3.50 5.68 6.68
CA HIS A 243 -4.89 6.05 6.96
C HIS A 243 -4.98 7.36 7.71
N TYR A 244 -4.11 7.62 8.69
CA TYR A 244 -4.02 8.91 9.36
C TYR A 244 -3.76 10.05 8.35
N THR A 245 -2.81 9.86 7.44
CA THR A 245 -2.47 10.88 6.42
C THR A 245 -3.68 11.20 5.55
N LEU A 246 -4.38 10.18 5.05
CA LEU A 246 -5.59 10.36 4.26
C LEU A 246 -6.73 10.99 5.08
N GLU A 247 -6.90 10.56 6.33
CA GLU A 247 -7.91 11.08 7.25
C GLU A 247 -7.72 12.58 7.46
N PHE A 248 -6.47 13.00 7.72
CA PHE A 248 -6.11 14.40 7.94
C PHE A 248 -6.37 15.23 6.69
N LEU A 249 -5.87 14.79 5.53
CA LEU A 249 -6.03 15.51 4.26
C LEU A 249 -7.53 15.68 3.91
N LEU A 250 -8.32 14.62 4.06
CA LEU A 250 -9.76 14.65 3.79
C LEU A 250 -10.53 15.50 4.80
N ALA A 251 -10.14 15.49 6.08
CA ALA A 251 -10.75 16.33 7.11
C ALA A 251 -10.53 17.83 6.85
N HIS A 252 -9.42 18.20 6.20
CA HIS A 252 -9.10 19.56 5.77
C HIS A 252 -9.53 19.87 4.32
N HIS A 253 -10.39 19.04 3.73
CA HIS A 253 -10.91 19.21 2.38
C HIS A 253 -9.84 19.27 1.27
N ALA A 254 -8.64 18.75 1.53
CA ALA A 254 -7.58 18.71 0.54
C ALA A 254 -7.95 17.77 -0.62
N THR A 255 -7.44 18.10 -1.80
CA THR A 255 -7.48 17.22 -2.97
C THR A 255 -6.20 16.39 -3.02
N ILE A 256 -6.31 15.08 -3.23
CA ILE A 256 -5.15 14.20 -3.39
C ILE A 256 -5.08 13.79 -4.85
N LEU A 257 -3.94 14.04 -5.49
CA LEU A 257 -3.70 13.68 -6.87
C LEU A 257 -2.49 12.74 -6.94
N THR A 258 -2.71 11.57 -7.53
CA THR A 258 -1.66 10.60 -7.83
C THR A 258 -1.51 10.39 -9.33
N THR A 259 -0.61 9.49 -9.74
CA THR A 259 -0.48 9.09 -11.14
C THR A 259 -1.79 8.51 -11.68
N ASN A 260 -2.56 7.79 -10.86
CA ASN A 260 -3.76 7.09 -11.32
C ASN A 260 -5.05 7.49 -10.61
N TYR A 261 -4.98 8.21 -9.50
CA TYR A 261 -6.14 8.61 -8.69
C TYR A 261 -6.28 10.12 -8.57
N LEU A 262 -7.53 10.57 -8.53
CA LEU A 262 -7.90 11.86 -7.97
C LEU A 262 -8.91 11.62 -6.85
N ILE A 263 -8.61 12.08 -5.64
CA ILE A 263 -9.48 11.98 -4.48
C ILE A 263 -9.85 13.38 -4.03
N ARG A 264 -11.15 13.62 -3.88
CA ARG A 264 -11.71 14.88 -3.40
C ARG A 264 -12.74 14.59 -2.30
N PRO A 265 -13.14 15.58 -1.50
CA PRO A 265 -14.11 15.37 -0.43
C PRO A 265 -15.48 14.81 -0.87
N ASN A 266 -15.81 14.87 -2.16
CA ASN A 266 -17.10 14.48 -2.71
C ASN A 266 -17.04 13.42 -3.83
N ASP A 267 -15.86 13.08 -4.33
CA ASP A 267 -15.69 11.98 -5.28
C ASP A 267 -14.25 11.48 -5.35
N VAL A 268 -14.12 10.26 -5.85
CA VAL A 268 -12.84 9.67 -6.24
C VAL A 268 -12.87 9.37 -7.73
N TRP A 269 -11.71 9.38 -8.35
CA TRP A 269 -11.52 9.04 -9.74
C TRP A 269 -10.36 8.08 -9.89
N VAL A 270 -10.54 7.06 -10.72
CA VAL A 270 -9.48 6.13 -11.11
C VAL A 270 -9.23 6.27 -12.61
N ARG A 271 -7.97 6.17 -13.03
CA ARG A 271 -7.61 6.12 -14.46
C ARG A 271 -8.30 4.94 -15.14
N ARG A 272 -8.91 5.18 -16.31
CA ARG A 272 -9.52 4.11 -17.12
C ARG A 272 -8.48 3.36 -17.93
N GLY A 273 -8.69 2.06 -18.09
CA GLY A 273 -7.81 1.18 -18.86
C GLY A 273 -6.52 0.87 -18.12
N THR A 274 -5.40 0.83 -18.84
CA THR A 274 -4.10 0.49 -18.26
C THR A 274 -3.60 1.59 -17.32
N LEU A 275 -3.23 1.20 -16.09
CA LEU A 275 -2.59 2.07 -15.13
C LEU A 275 -1.22 2.53 -15.63
N VAL A 276 -0.81 3.73 -15.22
CA VAL A 276 0.51 4.29 -15.50
C VAL A 276 1.42 4.05 -14.30
N LYS A 277 2.68 3.65 -14.57
CA LYS A 277 3.65 3.34 -13.52
C LYS A 277 3.97 4.61 -12.72
N PRO A 278 3.75 4.62 -11.39
CA PRO A 278 4.21 5.71 -10.55
C PRO A 278 5.72 5.89 -10.67
N ASN A 279 6.17 7.11 -10.93
CA ASN A 279 7.57 7.47 -10.83
C ASN A 279 7.77 8.33 -9.58
N SER A 280 8.41 7.78 -8.56
CA SER A 280 8.61 8.49 -7.30
C SER A 280 9.69 9.57 -7.35
N SER A 281 10.65 9.49 -8.29
CA SER A 281 11.64 10.57 -8.48
C SER A 281 11.07 11.72 -9.31
N ASN A 282 10.02 11.45 -10.10
CA ASN A 282 9.32 12.46 -10.87
C ASN A 282 7.80 12.18 -10.91
N PRO A 283 7.06 12.53 -9.83
CA PRO A 283 5.61 12.30 -9.77
C PRO A 283 4.85 13.02 -10.88
N THR A 284 5.30 14.20 -11.30
CA THR A 284 4.63 15.00 -12.32
C THR A 284 4.66 14.34 -13.69
N ALA A 285 5.70 13.57 -14.02
CA ALA A 285 5.76 12.82 -15.27
C ALA A 285 4.62 11.81 -15.42
N GLY A 286 4.24 11.12 -14.34
CA GLY A 286 3.10 10.20 -14.34
C GLY A 286 1.76 10.93 -14.42
N ILE A 287 1.61 12.01 -13.64
CA ILE A 287 0.42 12.87 -13.63
C ILE A 287 0.17 13.49 -15.02
N ALA A 288 1.23 13.91 -15.71
CA ALA A 288 1.16 14.51 -17.05
C ALA A 288 0.60 13.54 -18.13
N GLN A 289 0.63 12.23 -17.88
CA GLN A 289 0.05 11.26 -18.81
C GLN A 289 -1.48 11.28 -18.71
N THR A 290 -2.15 11.92 -19.68
CA THR A 290 -3.61 12.12 -19.64
C THR A 290 -4.44 10.96 -20.19
N ARG A 291 -3.81 9.95 -20.81
CA ARG A 291 -4.51 8.80 -21.41
C ARG A 291 -5.31 8.02 -20.36
N GLY A 292 -6.63 7.95 -20.50
CA GLY A 292 -7.50 7.27 -19.53
C GLY A 292 -7.95 8.14 -18.35
N LEU A 293 -7.39 9.35 -18.19
CA LEU A 293 -7.95 10.36 -17.28
C LEU A 293 -9.18 11.00 -17.93
N THR A 294 -10.21 11.30 -17.15
CA THR A 294 -11.46 11.91 -17.65
C THR A 294 -11.93 13.07 -16.76
N GLY A 295 -12.82 13.90 -17.29
CA GLY A 295 -13.48 14.97 -16.52
C GLY A 295 -12.53 15.85 -15.71
N THR A 296 -12.83 16.03 -14.43
CA THR A 296 -12.04 16.85 -13.51
C THR A 296 -10.65 16.28 -13.26
N HIS A 297 -10.50 14.96 -13.26
CA HIS A 297 -9.20 14.31 -13.09
C HIS A 297 -8.22 14.75 -14.19
N ARG A 298 -8.65 14.72 -15.46
CA ARG A 298 -7.82 15.19 -16.58
C ARG A 298 -7.48 16.68 -16.45
N LYS A 299 -8.48 17.52 -16.16
CA LYS A 299 -8.30 18.98 -16.06
C LYS A 299 -7.28 19.34 -14.98
N LEU A 300 -7.41 18.75 -13.78
CA LEU A 300 -6.50 19.04 -12.68
C LEU A 300 -5.07 18.57 -12.97
N ALA A 301 -4.91 17.38 -13.55
CA ALA A 301 -3.60 16.86 -13.94
C ALA A 301 -2.89 17.80 -14.94
N GLN A 302 -3.63 18.34 -15.92
CA GLN A 302 -3.10 19.31 -16.88
C GLN A 302 -2.69 20.62 -16.20
N THR A 303 -3.53 21.15 -15.30
CA THR A 303 -3.24 22.38 -14.56
C THR A 303 -1.97 22.25 -13.72
N ILE A 304 -1.85 21.19 -12.93
CA ILE A 304 -0.68 20.93 -12.07
C ILE A 304 0.60 20.76 -12.91
N THR A 305 0.50 20.09 -14.05
CA THR A 305 1.65 19.91 -14.96
C THR A 305 2.16 21.23 -15.51
N VAL A 306 1.27 22.17 -15.86
CA VAL A 306 1.67 23.50 -16.35
C VAL A 306 2.40 24.29 -15.26
N TYR A 307 1.87 24.32 -14.03
CA TYR A 307 2.50 25.07 -12.93
C TYR A 307 3.87 24.53 -12.50
N HIS A 308 4.12 23.23 -12.67
CA HIS A 308 5.42 22.63 -12.36
C HIS A 308 6.41 22.60 -13.54
N LEU A 309 5.99 23.00 -14.74
CA LEU A 309 6.86 23.14 -15.92
C LEU A 309 7.27 24.59 -16.20
N THR A 310 6.65 25.56 -15.53
CA THR A 310 7.14 26.95 -15.47
C THR A 310 8.11 27.11 -14.29
N PRO A 311 9.39 27.44 -14.53
CA PRO A 311 10.36 27.72 -13.47
C PRO A 311 9.99 28.94 -12.61
#